data_AF-A0AAJ0LYR2-F1
#
_entry.id   AF-A0AAJ0LYR2-F1
#
_cell.length_a   1.000
_cell.length_b   1.000
_cell.length_c   1.000
_cell.angle_alpha   90.00
_cell.angle_beta   90.00
_cell.angle_gamma   90.00
#
_symmetry.space_group_name_H-M   'P 1'
#
loop_
_entity.id
_entity.type
_entity.pdbx_description
1 polymer ?
#
loop_
_entity_poly.entity_id
_entity_poly.type
_entity_poly.pdbx_seq_one_letter_code
_entity_poly.pdbx_strand_id
1 'polypeptide(L)'
;MTVTSQGPPQIRFPRTLRTVGDLYQLWRRGFAMMPAIDQLEKQWGSQWRLRNERQLFSMRKVVVDEVVRLAGARGWPEEDAVQEVGKQRVEGGNLSLDALAKHLKATRKL
;
A
#
# COMPACT_ATOMS: atom_id res chain seq x y z
N MET A 1 -30.19 18.19 7.05
CA MET A 1 -28.85 17.58 6.94
C MET A 1 -28.97 16.41 5.98
N THR A 2 -28.65 16.60 4.71
CA THR A 2 -28.73 15.54 3.70
C THR A 2 -27.52 14.62 3.85
N VAL A 3 -27.71 13.47 4.49
CA VAL A 3 -26.81 12.33 4.36
C VAL A 3 -26.88 11.87 2.90
N THR A 4 -25.98 12.40 2.07
CA THR A 4 -25.74 11.82 0.75
C THR A 4 -25.09 10.46 0.98
N SER A 5 -25.92 9.41 0.90
CA SER A 5 -25.48 8.04 0.65
C SER A 5 -24.85 7.98 -0.75
N GLN A 6 -23.69 8.62 -0.92
CA GLN A 6 -22.87 8.42 -2.11
C GLN A 6 -22.36 6.98 -2.04
N GLY A 7 -22.70 6.19 -3.05
CA GLY A 7 -22.16 4.84 -3.22
C GLY A 7 -20.62 4.82 -3.24
N PRO A 8 -20.01 3.63 -3.28
CA PRO A 8 -18.57 3.48 -3.22
C PRO A 8 -17.90 4.34 -4.30
N PRO A 9 -16.88 5.15 -3.96
CA PRO A 9 -16.20 5.96 -4.95
C PRO A 9 -15.52 5.05 -5.99
N GLN A 10 -15.11 5.58 -7.13
CA GLN A 10 -14.45 4.80 -8.19
C GLN A 10 -13.06 5.39 -8.47
N ILE A 11 -12.14 5.19 -7.53
CA ILE A 11 -10.84 5.86 -7.50
C ILE A 11 -9.78 5.01 -8.23
N ARG A 12 -8.88 5.69 -8.96
CA ARG A 12 -7.66 5.10 -9.53
C ARG A 12 -6.51 5.20 -8.54
N PHE A 13 -5.67 4.17 -8.51
CA PHE A 13 -4.48 4.19 -7.66
C PHE A 13 -3.43 5.19 -8.23
N PRO A 14 -2.83 6.05 -7.41
CA PRO A 14 -1.82 6.99 -7.89
C PRO A 14 -0.60 6.25 -8.49
N ARG A 15 -0.33 6.47 -9.78
CA ARG A 15 0.80 5.84 -10.49
C ARG A 15 2.15 6.51 -10.20
N THR A 16 2.12 7.71 -9.64
CA THR A 16 3.30 8.52 -9.32
C THR A 16 4.05 8.04 -8.08
N LEU A 17 3.50 7.11 -7.29
CA LEU A 17 4.12 6.59 -6.08
C LEU A 17 5.30 5.68 -6.41
N ARG A 18 6.49 6.11 -6.01
CA ARG A 18 7.75 5.42 -6.26
C ARG A 18 8.43 4.87 -5.01
N THR A 19 8.11 5.42 -3.84
CA THR A 19 8.78 5.04 -2.59
C THR A 19 7.86 4.23 -1.67
N VAL A 20 8.47 3.40 -0.81
CA VAL A 20 7.74 2.65 0.23
C VAL A 20 7.09 3.63 1.21
N GLY A 21 7.78 4.74 1.52
CA GLY A 21 7.26 5.81 2.39
C GLY A 21 5.99 6.45 1.85
N ASP A 22 5.98 6.92 0.60
CA ASP A 22 4.79 7.52 -0.02
C ASP A 22 3.63 6.52 -0.07
N LEU A 23 3.94 5.27 -0.40
CA LEU A 23 2.95 4.22 -0.47
C LEU A 23 2.33 3.96 0.91
N TYR A 24 3.15 3.88 1.95
CA TYR A 24 2.71 3.67 3.32
C TYR A 24 1.91 4.87 3.86
N GLN A 25 2.35 6.09 3.56
CA GLN A 25 1.63 7.32 3.90
C GLN A 25 0.23 7.33 3.26
N LEU A 26 0.12 7.04 1.97
CA LEU A 26 -1.19 6.89 1.33
C LEU A 26 -2.05 5.82 2.00
N TRP A 27 -1.43 4.73 2.43
CA TRP A 27 -2.16 3.62 3.03
C TRP A 27 -2.78 3.97 4.39
N ARG A 28 -2.02 4.65 5.25
CA ARG A 28 -2.42 4.94 6.64
C ARG A 28 -3.07 6.30 6.82
N ARG A 29 -2.57 7.32 6.13
CA ARG A 29 -2.96 8.73 6.30
C ARG A 29 -3.71 9.28 5.09
N GLY A 30 -3.51 8.69 3.91
CA GLY A 30 -4.03 9.22 2.65
C GLY A 30 -3.23 10.44 2.17
N PHE A 31 -3.80 11.14 1.19
CA PHE A 31 -3.32 12.41 0.66
C PHE A 31 -4.48 13.41 0.57
N ALA A 32 -4.18 14.69 0.31
CA ALA A 32 -5.18 15.77 0.29
C ALA A 32 -6.43 15.46 -0.57
N MET A 33 -6.28 14.74 -1.68
CA MET A 33 -7.38 14.37 -2.59
C MET A 33 -7.79 12.89 -2.52
N MET A 34 -7.20 12.11 -1.62
CA MET A 34 -7.44 10.66 -1.55
C MET A 34 -7.43 10.19 -0.09
N PRO A 35 -8.56 9.67 0.44
CA PRO A 35 -8.59 9.10 1.78
C PRO A 35 -7.58 7.96 1.94
N ALA A 36 -7.24 7.63 3.19
CA ALA A 36 -6.39 6.50 3.49
C ALA A 36 -6.94 5.21 2.86
N ILE A 37 -6.07 4.40 2.24
CA ILE A 37 -6.49 3.14 1.63
C ILE A 37 -7.12 2.21 2.66
N ASP A 38 -6.58 2.18 3.88
CA ASP A 38 -7.12 1.37 4.97
C ASP A 38 -8.56 1.75 5.33
N GLN A 39 -8.87 3.05 5.33
CA GLN A 39 -10.23 3.55 5.54
C GLN A 39 -11.16 3.15 4.39
N LEU A 40 -10.69 3.26 3.15
CA LEU A 40 -11.46 2.89 1.96
C LEU A 40 -11.76 1.38 1.92
N GLU A 41 -10.77 0.53 2.22
CA GLU A 41 -10.96 -0.92 2.32
C GLU A 41 -11.95 -1.29 3.44
N LYS A 42 -11.89 -0.62 4.60
CA LYS A 42 -12.82 -0.85 5.71
C LYS A 42 -14.25 -0.44 5.38
N GLN A 43 -14.42 0.68 4.70
CA GLN A 43 -15.75 1.25 4.43
C GLN A 43 -16.44 0.59 3.23
N TRP A 44 -15.67 0.24 2.18
CA TRP A 44 -16.23 -0.17 0.88
C TRP A 44 -15.65 -1.47 0.33
N GLY A 45 -14.71 -2.11 1.02
CA GLY A 45 -14.04 -3.32 0.53
C GLY A 45 -13.34 -3.07 -0.80
N SER A 46 -13.59 -3.92 -1.81
CA SER A 46 -13.02 -3.73 -3.15
C SER A 46 -13.77 -2.72 -4.03
N GLN A 47 -14.95 -2.24 -3.59
CA GLN A 47 -15.84 -1.45 -4.44
C GLN A 47 -15.38 0.00 -4.63
N TRP A 48 -14.53 0.54 -3.74
CA TRP A 48 -14.04 1.94 -3.85
C TRP A 48 -13.06 2.16 -5.02
N ARG A 49 -12.55 1.08 -5.60
CA ARG A 49 -11.54 1.10 -6.68
C ARG A 49 -12.11 0.55 -7.97
N LEU A 50 -11.62 1.05 -9.10
CA LEU A 50 -11.96 0.50 -10.40
C LEU A 50 -11.47 -0.96 -10.54
N ARG A 51 -12.20 -1.78 -11.29
CA ARG A 51 -11.90 -3.21 -11.48
C ARG A 51 -10.50 -3.47 -12.05
N ASN A 52 -10.03 -2.61 -12.96
CA ASN A 52 -8.71 -2.70 -13.57
C ASN A 52 -7.55 -2.35 -12.61
N GLU A 53 -7.85 -1.81 -11.41
CA GLU A 53 -6.84 -1.49 -10.39
C GLU A 53 -6.48 -2.68 -9.51
N ARG A 54 -7.20 -3.81 -9.64
CA ARG A 54 -7.02 -5.00 -8.80
C ARG A 54 -5.57 -5.48 -8.74
N GLN A 55 -4.91 -5.57 -9.90
CA GLN A 55 -3.54 -6.07 -9.98
C GLN A 55 -2.58 -5.14 -9.24
N LEU A 56 -2.61 -3.85 -9.55
CA LEU A 56 -1.74 -2.86 -8.95
C LEU A 56 -1.98 -2.77 -7.44
N PHE A 57 -3.24 -2.67 -7.01
CA PHE A 57 -3.59 -2.69 -5.59
C PHE A 57 -2.98 -3.91 -4.89
N SER A 58 -3.15 -5.10 -5.45
CA SER A 58 -2.65 -6.35 -4.85
C SER A 58 -1.12 -6.36 -4.74
N MET A 59 -0.41 -5.79 -5.71
CA MET A 59 1.05 -5.67 -5.67
C MET A 59 1.49 -4.65 -4.61
N ARG A 60 0.83 -3.51 -4.53
CA ARG A 60 1.15 -2.47 -3.54
C ARG A 60 0.80 -2.90 -2.12
N LYS A 61 -0.29 -3.65 -1.94
CA LYS A 61 -0.68 -4.23 -0.66
C LYS A 61 0.39 -5.17 -0.11
N VAL A 62 1.05 -5.96 -0.95
CA VAL A 62 2.13 -6.87 -0.52
C VAL A 62 3.30 -6.11 0.11
N VAL A 63 3.64 -4.94 -0.42
CA VAL A 63 4.70 -4.09 0.15
C VAL A 63 4.29 -3.56 1.51
N VAL A 64 3.06 -3.08 1.67
CA VAL A 64 2.55 -2.58 2.96
C VAL A 64 2.40 -3.71 3.98
N ASP A 65 1.90 -4.88 3.58
CA ASP A 65 1.84 -6.06 4.44
C ASP A 65 3.23 -6.49 4.90
N GLU A 66 4.28 -6.30 4.09
CA GLU A 66 5.67 -6.54 4.54
C GLU A 66 6.11 -5.55 5.61
N VAL A 67 5.80 -4.27 5.45
CA VAL A 67 6.10 -3.25 6.47
C VAL A 67 5.46 -3.66 7.80
N VAL A 68 4.16 -3.99 7.80
CA VAL A 68 3.43 -4.39 9.01
C VAL A 68 3.99 -5.68 9.60
N ARG A 69 4.26 -6.69 8.75
CA ARG A 69 4.84 -7.97 9.19
C ARG A 69 6.21 -7.77 9.82
N LEU A 70 7.08 -6.98 9.21
CA LEU A 70 8.43 -6.72 9.67
C LEU A 70 8.42 -5.93 10.99
N ALA A 71 7.56 -4.91 11.08
CA ALA A 71 7.34 -4.14 12.31
C ALA A 71 6.94 -5.07 13.47
N GLY A 72 5.93 -5.91 13.27
CA GLY A 72 5.49 -6.87 14.28
C GLY A 72 6.55 -7.91 14.64
N ALA A 73 7.26 -8.46 13.66
CA ALA A 73 8.29 -9.47 13.89
C ALA A 73 9.51 -8.94 14.66
N ARG A 74 9.84 -7.65 14.49
CA ARG A 74 10.99 -7.00 15.16
C ARG A 74 10.60 -6.20 16.40
N GLY A 75 9.30 -6.05 16.69
CA GLY A 75 8.81 -5.16 17.74
C GLY A 75 9.11 -3.69 17.44
N TRP A 76 9.21 -3.33 16.16
CA TRP A 76 9.54 -1.99 15.70
C TRP A 76 8.29 -1.16 15.45
N PRO A 77 8.37 0.18 15.57
CA PRO A 77 7.34 1.03 15.01
C PRO A 77 7.32 0.86 13.48
N GLU A 78 6.13 0.99 12.89
CA GLU A 78 5.95 0.77 11.45
C GLU A 78 6.80 1.72 10.61
N GLU A 79 7.12 2.93 11.10
CA GLU A 79 7.99 3.89 10.40
C GLU A 79 9.43 3.37 10.24
N ASP A 80 9.99 2.69 11.25
CA ASP A 80 11.30 2.03 11.13
C ASP A 80 11.26 0.88 10.12
N ALA A 81 10.17 0.10 10.11
CA ALA A 81 9.97 -0.96 9.14
C ALA A 81 9.80 -0.41 7.71
N VAL A 82 9.18 0.76 7.53
CA VAL A 82 9.11 1.47 6.23
C VAL A 82 10.51 1.81 5.73
N GLN A 83 11.38 2.35 6.61
CA GLN A 83 12.75 2.68 6.24
C GLN A 83 13.51 1.42 5.83
N GLU A 84 13.38 0.34 6.58
CA GLU A 84 14.05 -0.92 6.31
C GLU A 84 13.60 -1.56 4.98
N VAL A 85 12.29 -1.65 4.73
CA VAL A 85 11.77 -2.15 3.44
C VAL A 85 12.17 -1.20 2.29
N GLY A 86 12.26 0.10 2.56
CA GLY A 86 12.81 1.09 1.64
C GLY A 86 14.28 0.84 1.27
N LYS A 87 15.12 0.49 2.24
CA LYS A 87 16.54 0.13 2.03
C LYS A 87 16.67 -1.13 1.18
N GLN A 88 15.94 -2.20 1.52
CA GLN A 88 15.93 -3.45 0.74
C GLN A 88 15.59 -3.21 -0.74
N ARG A 89 14.65 -2.30 -1.02
CA ARG A 89 14.30 -1.88 -2.38
C ARG A 89 15.48 -1.27 -3.13
N VAL A 90 16.25 -0.41 -2.46
CA VAL A 90 17.41 0.28 -3.03
C VAL A 90 18.59 -0.68 -3.21
N GLU A 91 18.89 -1.48 -2.19
CA GLU A 91 19.96 -2.49 -2.20
C GLU A 91 19.73 -3.58 -3.26
N GLY A 92 18.47 -3.93 -3.52
CA GLY A 92 18.09 -4.82 -4.62
C GLY A 92 18.18 -4.21 -6.03
N GLY A 93 18.88 -3.09 -6.21
CA GLY A 93 19.02 -2.40 -7.50
C GLY A 93 17.96 -1.33 -7.76
N ASN A 94 17.49 -0.63 -6.72
CA ASN A 94 16.46 0.41 -6.80
C ASN A 94 15.17 -0.07 -7.50
N LEU A 95 14.66 -1.21 -7.03
CA LEU A 95 13.49 -1.87 -7.57
C LEU A 95 12.26 -0.95 -7.61
N SER A 96 11.45 -1.08 -8.65
CA SER A 96 10.09 -0.51 -8.62
C SER A 96 9.27 -1.17 -7.50
N LEU A 97 8.23 -0.51 -7.01
CA LEU A 97 7.37 -1.09 -5.97
C LEU A 97 6.70 -2.41 -6.43
N ASP A 98 6.41 -2.57 -7.71
CA ASP A 98 5.93 -3.82 -8.29
C ASP A 98 7.03 -4.90 -8.34
N ALA A 99 8.26 -4.53 -8.72
CA ALA A 99 9.39 -5.46 -8.68
C ALA A 99 9.71 -5.91 -7.25
N LEU A 100 9.67 -4.98 -6.29
CA LEU A 100 9.80 -5.27 -4.86
C LEU A 100 8.71 -6.24 -4.39
N ALA A 101 7.44 -6.00 -4.75
CA ALA A 101 6.35 -6.91 -4.39
C ALA A 101 6.55 -8.33 -4.96
N LYS A 102 7.09 -8.46 -6.19
CA LYS A 102 7.44 -9.77 -6.76
C LYS A 102 8.59 -10.43 -5.99
N HIS A 103 9.62 -9.67 -5.65
CA HIS A 103 10.76 -10.15 -4.85
C HIS A 103 10.30 -10.65 -3.47
N LEU A 104 9.46 -9.87 -2.78
CA LEU A 104 8.88 -10.25 -1.49
C LEU A 104 8.03 -11.52 -1.59
N LYS A 105 7.19 -11.65 -2.64
CA LYS A 105 6.43 -12.89 -2.88
C LYS A 105 7.32 -14.10 -3.15
N ALA A 106 8.41 -13.93 -3.90
CA ALA A 106 9.35 -15.01 -4.18
C ALA A 106 10.08 -15.45 -2.91
N THR A 107 10.49 -14.49 -2.07
CA THR A 107 11.18 -14.75 -0.80
C THR A 107 10.27 -15.40 0.25
N ARG A 108 8.96 -15.12 0.19
CA ARG A 108 7.94 -15.67 1.10
C ARG A 108 7.36 -17.03 0.69
N LYS A 109 7.80 -17.62 -0.43
CA LYS A 109 7.40 -19.00 -0.74
C LYS A 109 7.97 -19.93 0.32
N LEU A 110 7.14 -20.24 1.32
CA LEU A 110 7.15 -21.50 2.05
C LEU A 110 7.06 -22.66 1.05
#